data_AF-A0A2A7AX27-F1
#
_entry.id   AF-A0A2A7AX27-F1
#
_cell.length_a   1.000
_cell.length_b   1.000
_cell.length_c   1.000
_cell.angle_alpha   90.00
_cell.angle_beta   90.00
_cell.angle_gamma   90.00
#
_symmetry.space_group_name_H-M   'P 1'
#
loop_
_entity.id
_entity.type
_entity.pdbx_description
1 polymer ?
#
loop_
_entity_poly.entity_id
_entity_poly.type
_entity_poly.pdbx_seq_one_letter_code
_entity_poly.pdbx_strand_id
1 'polypeptide(L)'
;MTTDKGIFIQNIYYMLSYAYQVLQQQDYQCIASEKFEHIDDLFAAILAKGVSRQLKQGLYREYVSRSETRSVLRGKLELPQTIKTRIQHKPQVACTFDELSEDNLYNQILKTTLQVLLRDENVSAARKVELKKVLLFLDTVSVLLPSQIPWKQLHYQRSNQNYEMLLNLCYFVLHDMLQTTENGSYKMTAFSDERMAKLYERFILEYYRKHHTYLTEVKAAQVKWDLVGEHDAAMLRFLPAMQTDIFLRFHEKILILDAKYYSQTLQQQFHKETLHSANLYQIYTYVKNQDAAHTGNVSGLLVYAKTQEAITPNCLFNLGGNQIGARTLDLNQDFRQITAQLDGIAQQFFGKHPL
;
A
#
# COMPACT_ATOMS: atom_id res chain seq x y z
N MET A 1 -24.93 -5.35 1.62
CA MET A 1 -23.53 -4.96 1.89
C MET A 1 -23.24 -3.77 1.00
N THR A 2 -22.56 -2.74 1.51
CA THR A 2 -22.34 -1.51 0.76
C THR A 2 -21.11 -1.65 -0.13
N THR A 3 -21.23 -1.16 -1.37
CA THR A 3 -20.21 -1.34 -2.42
C THR A 3 -19.58 0.00 -2.78
N ASP A 4 -18.25 0.04 -2.93
CA ASP A 4 -17.52 1.13 -3.59
C ASP A 4 -16.94 0.59 -4.91
N LYS A 5 -17.21 1.25 -6.05
CA LYS A 5 -16.83 0.78 -7.40
C LYS A 5 -17.24 -0.68 -7.73
N GLY A 6 -18.25 -1.23 -7.05
CA GLY A 6 -18.53 -2.66 -7.13
C GLY A 6 -17.45 -3.49 -6.45
N ILE A 7 -17.10 -3.16 -5.21
CA ILE A 7 -16.35 -4.00 -4.26
C ILE A 7 -17.01 -3.80 -2.89
N PHE A 8 -17.20 -4.88 -2.12
CA PHE A 8 -17.64 -4.70 -0.73
C PHE A 8 -16.56 -4.01 0.10
N ILE A 9 -16.92 -2.92 0.77
CA ILE A 9 -16.00 -2.14 1.62
C ILE A 9 -15.34 -3.03 2.67
N GLN A 10 -16.07 -4.03 3.18
CA GLN A 10 -15.54 -5.03 4.11
C GLN A 10 -14.39 -5.87 3.50
N ASN A 11 -14.44 -6.17 2.21
CA ASN A 11 -13.36 -6.88 1.52
C ASN A 11 -12.11 -6.01 1.40
N ILE A 12 -12.25 -4.69 1.30
CA ILE A 12 -11.11 -3.76 1.34
C ILE A 12 -10.44 -3.79 2.72
N TYR A 13 -11.23 -3.79 3.81
CA TYR A 13 -10.69 -3.99 5.15
C TYR A 13 -9.94 -5.32 5.27
N TYR A 14 -10.50 -6.42 4.75
CA TYR A 14 -9.82 -7.71 4.79
C TYR A 14 -8.51 -7.69 4.00
N MET A 15 -8.49 -7.16 2.77
CA MET A 15 -7.26 -7.00 1.99
C MET A 15 -6.19 -6.19 2.75
N LEU A 16 -6.59 -5.06 3.36
CA LEU A 16 -5.71 -4.26 4.22
C LEU A 16 -5.18 -5.06 5.41
N SER A 17 -6.01 -5.92 6.02
CA SER A 17 -5.61 -6.74 7.16
C SER A 17 -4.59 -7.82 6.81
N TYR A 18 -4.60 -8.32 5.56
CA TYR A 18 -3.54 -9.19 5.05
C TYR A 18 -2.28 -8.39 4.73
N ALA A 19 -2.42 -7.27 4.03
CA ALA A 19 -1.28 -6.43 3.62
C ALA A 19 -0.53 -5.82 4.83
N TYR A 20 -1.25 -5.46 5.89
CA TYR A 20 -0.71 -4.83 7.09
C TYR A 20 -1.08 -5.63 8.35
N GLN A 21 -0.15 -6.46 8.82
CA GLN A 21 -0.33 -7.32 10.00
C GLN A 21 -0.80 -6.59 11.27
N VAL A 22 -0.51 -5.28 11.39
CA VAL A 22 -0.96 -4.43 12.51
C VAL A 22 -2.48 -4.45 12.68
N LEU A 23 -3.24 -4.58 11.58
CA LEU A 23 -4.70 -4.62 11.58
C LEU A 23 -5.29 -5.96 12.04
N GLN A 24 -4.47 -7.00 12.22
CA GLN A 24 -4.91 -8.29 12.77
C GLN A 24 -4.94 -8.32 14.30
N GLN A 25 -4.48 -7.23 14.95
CA GLN A 25 -4.41 -7.15 16.40
C GLN A 25 -5.78 -6.91 17.03
N GLN A 26 -5.93 -7.31 18.31
CA GLN A 26 -7.22 -7.30 19.02
C GLN A 26 -7.93 -5.93 18.96
N ASP A 27 -7.16 -4.84 19.04
CA ASP A 27 -7.68 -3.48 18.98
C ASP A 27 -8.49 -3.17 17.71
N TYR A 28 -8.26 -3.89 16.61
CA TYR A 28 -8.93 -3.70 15.32
C TYR A 28 -10.08 -4.67 15.06
N GLN A 29 -10.26 -5.71 15.89
CA GLN A 29 -11.26 -6.75 15.64
C GLN A 29 -12.69 -6.22 15.54
N CYS A 30 -13.05 -5.19 16.32
CA CYS A 30 -14.40 -4.63 16.24
C CYS A 30 -14.67 -3.87 14.92
N ILE A 31 -13.63 -3.43 14.20
CA ILE A 31 -13.78 -2.83 12.86
C ILE A 31 -14.20 -3.91 11.85
N ALA A 32 -13.64 -5.12 11.96
CA ALA A 32 -13.95 -6.22 11.05
C ALA A 32 -15.44 -6.62 11.08
N SER A 33 -16.09 -6.47 12.24
CA SER A 33 -17.51 -6.76 12.46
C SER A 33 -18.45 -5.60 12.12
N GLU A 34 -17.90 -4.40 11.91
CA GLU A 34 -18.68 -3.20 11.65
C GLU A 34 -19.08 -3.10 10.17
N LYS A 35 -20.26 -2.53 9.91
CA LYS A 35 -20.74 -2.26 8.56
C LYS A 35 -20.45 -0.81 8.22
N PHE A 36 -19.71 -0.61 7.14
CA PHE A 36 -19.39 0.72 6.62
C PHE A 36 -20.19 0.98 5.35
N GLU A 37 -20.82 2.15 5.27
CA GLU A 37 -21.51 2.61 4.06
C GLU A 37 -20.55 3.26 3.07
N HIS A 38 -19.55 3.97 3.58
CA HIS A 38 -18.52 4.63 2.79
C HIS A 38 -17.15 4.20 3.26
N ILE A 39 -16.20 4.14 2.33
CA ILE A 39 -14.83 3.77 2.65
C ILE A 39 -14.13 4.84 3.50
N ASP A 40 -14.54 6.10 3.37
CA ASP A 40 -14.03 7.21 4.17
C ASP A 40 -14.29 6.97 5.67
N ASP A 41 -15.46 6.42 5.99
CA ASP A 41 -15.83 6.04 7.36
C ASP A 41 -15.00 4.85 7.87
N LEU A 42 -14.70 3.87 7.01
CA LEU A 42 -13.77 2.78 7.31
C LEU A 42 -12.36 3.32 7.63
N PHE A 43 -11.83 4.21 6.78
CA PHE A 43 -10.52 4.81 7.00
C PHE A 43 -10.49 5.68 8.25
N ALA A 44 -11.54 6.46 8.51
CA ALA A 44 -11.68 7.21 9.74
C ALA A 44 -11.63 6.29 10.97
N ALA A 45 -12.33 5.15 10.94
CA ALA A 45 -12.31 4.17 12.03
C ALA A 45 -10.91 3.58 12.25
N ILE A 46 -10.23 3.16 11.18
CA ILE A 46 -8.88 2.57 11.27
C ILE A 46 -7.87 3.61 11.76
N LEU A 47 -7.89 4.83 11.19
CA LEU A 47 -6.97 5.91 11.53
C LEU A 47 -7.21 6.43 12.95
N ALA A 48 -8.45 6.61 13.40
CA ALA A 48 -8.73 7.04 14.76
C ALA A 48 -8.14 6.07 15.80
N LYS A 49 -8.32 4.76 15.59
CA LYS A 49 -7.73 3.72 16.45
C LYS A 49 -6.22 3.66 16.34
N GLY A 50 -5.69 3.73 15.12
CA GLY A 50 -4.26 3.68 14.87
C GLY A 50 -3.51 4.85 15.48
N VAL A 51 -4.01 6.08 15.32
CA VAL A 51 -3.41 7.28 15.93
C VAL A 51 -3.58 7.25 17.44
N SER A 52 -4.74 6.83 17.97
CA SER A 52 -4.92 6.65 19.42
C SER A 52 -3.87 5.70 20.01
N ARG A 53 -3.52 4.64 19.29
CA ARG A 53 -2.46 3.74 19.70
C ARG A 53 -1.08 4.37 19.61
N GLN A 54 -0.76 5.11 18.54
CA GLN A 54 0.52 5.82 18.44
C GLN A 54 0.70 6.79 19.61
N LEU A 55 -0.36 7.52 19.97
CA LEU A 55 -0.36 8.41 21.13
C LEU A 55 -0.05 7.68 22.44
N LYS A 56 -0.58 6.47 22.63
CA LYS A 56 -0.26 5.63 23.80
C LYS A 56 1.18 5.11 23.80
N GLN A 57 1.76 4.87 22.63
CA GLN A 57 3.14 4.39 22.48
C GLN A 57 4.17 5.54 22.51
N GLY A 58 3.72 6.78 22.33
CA GLY A 58 4.54 7.97 22.13
C GLY A 58 4.68 8.29 20.65
N LEU A 59 4.45 9.55 20.29
CA LEU A 59 4.63 10.01 18.92
C LEU A 59 6.11 9.92 18.52
N TYR A 60 6.34 9.57 17.27
CA TYR A 60 7.67 9.67 16.68
C TYR A 60 8.15 11.13 16.75
N ARG A 61 9.41 11.32 17.12
CA ARG A 61 10.04 12.63 17.31
C ARG A 61 11.36 12.69 16.55
N GLU A 62 11.68 13.87 16.03
CA GLU A 62 12.93 14.13 15.32
C GLU A 62 13.66 15.31 15.94
N TYR A 63 14.99 15.29 15.87
CA TYR A 63 15.80 16.43 16.28
C TYR A 63 15.74 17.50 15.20
N VAL A 64 15.21 18.67 15.57
CA VAL A 64 15.15 19.85 14.70
C VAL A 64 16.14 20.87 15.23
N SER A 65 17.05 21.31 14.37
CA SER A 65 18.00 22.35 14.74
C SER A 65 17.30 23.70 14.84
N ARG A 66 17.42 24.36 15.98
CA ARG A 66 16.82 25.66 16.29
C ARG A 66 17.92 26.67 16.57
N SER A 67 17.78 27.85 15.95
CA SER A 67 18.65 29.01 16.20
C SER A 67 17.86 30.07 16.94
N GLU A 68 18.26 30.40 18.17
CA GLU A 68 17.56 31.40 18.99
C GLU A 68 18.56 32.35 19.67
N THR A 69 18.12 33.60 19.93
CA THR A 69 18.87 34.55 20.76
C THR A 69 18.25 34.62 22.15
N ARG A 70 18.98 34.17 23.18
CA ARG A 70 18.47 34.05 24.56
C ARG A 70 19.48 34.61 25.56
N SER A 71 19.05 34.87 26.80
CA SER A 71 19.93 35.34 27.87
C SER A 71 20.90 34.27 28.40
N VAL A 72 20.59 33.00 28.16
CA VAL A 72 21.38 31.84 28.62
C VAL A 72 21.79 31.00 27.42
N LEU A 73 23.04 30.52 27.43
CA LEU A 73 23.55 29.63 26.39
C LEU A 73 22.88 28.26 26.45
N ARG A 74 22.31 27.82 25.33
CA ARG A 74 21.79 26.46 25.12
C ARG A 74 22.42 25.89 23.86
N GLY A 75 23.11 24.75 23.96
CA GLY A 75 23.81 24.15 22.83
C GLY A 75 25.03 24.94 22.36
N LYS A 76 25.20 25.06 21.05
CA LYS A 76 26.36 25.68 20.40
C LYS A 76 26.18 27.20 20.28
N LEU A 77 27.24 27.94 20.55
CA LEU A 77 27.25 29.40 20.43
C LEU A 77 27.45 29.84 18.97
N GLU A 78 26.57 30.72 18.48
CA GLU A 78 26.72 31.39 17.19
C GLU A 78 27.46 32.71 17.39
N LEU A 79 28.78 32.66 17.27
CA LEU A 79 29.68 33.79 17.53
C LEU A 79 29.33 35.05 16.69
N PRO A 80 29.11 34.97 15.37
CA PRO A 80 28.86 36.18 14.57
C PRO A 80 27.60 36.93 14.99
N GLN A 81 26.50 36.21 15.26
CA GLN A 81 25.26 36.82 15.75
C GLN A 81 25.40 37.31 17.18
N THR A 82 26.05 36.55 18.06
CA THR A 82 26.27 36.96 19.45
C THR A 82 27.07 38.26 19.55
N ILE A 83 28.12 38.41 18.74
CA ILE A 83 28.91 39.65 18.68
C ILE A 83 28.03 40.83 18.27
N LYS A 84 27.18 40.69 17.24
CA LYS A 84 26.22 41.73 16.83
C LYS A 84 25.27 42.12 17.97
N THR A 85 24.71 41.13 18.67
CA THR A 85 23.79 41.36 19.79
C THR A 85 24.49 42.08 20.96
N ARG A 86 25.76 41.76 21.23
CA ARG A 86 26.58 42.43 22.24
C ARG A 86 26.97 43.85 21.87
N ILE A 87 27.28 44.12 20.60
CA ILE A 87 27.51 45.50 20.09
C ILE A 87 26.26 46.36 20.27
N GLN A 88 25.06 45.77 20.15
CA GLN A 88 23.79 46.44 20.44
C GLN A 88 23.47 46.55 21.95
N HIS A 89 24.42 46.24 22.84
CA HIS A 89 24.25 46.23 24.30
C HIS A 89 23.11 45.34 24.83
N LYS A 90 22.66 44.34 24.06
CA LYS A 90 21.66 43.38 24.52
C LYS A 90 22.36 42.24 25.28
N PRO A 91 21.92 41.89 26.50
CA PRO A 91 22.53 40.81 27.30
C PRO A 91 22.02 39.43 26.84
N GLN A 92 22.20 39.12 25.55
CA GLN A 92 21.73 37.89 24.93
C GLN A 92 22.85 37.27 24.09
N VAL A 93 22.80 35.95 23.95
CA VAL A 93 23.68 35.13 23.12
C VAL A 93 22.84 34.42 22.06
N ALA A 94 23.34 34.41 20.82
CA ALA A 94 22.76 33.62 19.75
C ALA A 94 23.31 32.20 19.85
N CYS A 95 22.44 31.21 19.87
CA CYS A 95 22.82 29.82 20.03
C CYS A 95 21.99 28.90 19.15
N THR A 96 22.62 27.83 18.68
CA THR A 96 22.04 26.74 17.91
C THR A 96 21.99 25.49 18.78
N PHE A 97 20.81 24.89 18.90
CA PHE A 97 20.62 23.65 19.64
C PHE A 97 19.59 22.76 18.96
N ASP A 98 19.71 21.46 19.17
CA ASP A 98 18.75 20.50 18.64
C ASP A 98 17.63 20.27 19.65
N GLU A 99 16.39 20.43 19.19
CA GLU A 99 15.19 20.20 19.97
C GLU A 99 14.45 18.98 19.46
N LEU A 100 14.05 18.11 20.39
CA LEU A 100 13.28 16.92 20.04
C LEU A 100 11.82 17.31 19.82
N SER A 101 11.38 17.31 18.55
CA SER A 101 10.07 17.81 18.12
C SER A 101 9.17 16.68 17.63
N GLU A 102 7.88 16.74 18.00
CA GLU A 102 6.82 15.93 17.41
C GLU A 102 6.33 16.49 16.06
N ASP A 103 6.67 17.74 15.75
CA ASP A 103 6.31 18.39 14.49
C ASP A 103 7.24 17.93 13.35
N ASN A 104 7.07 16.67 12.95
CA ASN A 104 7.74 16.04 11.82
C ASN A 104 6.75 15.62 10.74
N LEU A 105 7.25 15.32 9.55
CA LEU A 105 6.45 15.00 8.37
C LEU A 105 5.43 13.88 8.62
N TYR A 106 5.77 12.86 9.41
CA TYR A 106 4.87 11.73 9.69
C TYR A 106 3.64 12.19 10.47
N ASN A 107 3.85 12.91 11.58
CA ASN A 107 2.75 13.42 12.39
C ASN A 107 1.95 14.50 11.66
N GLN A 108 2.62 15.34 10.86
CA GLN A 108 1.97 16.36 10.05
C GLN A 108 1.00 15.76 9.01
N ILE A 109 1.41 14.67 8.33
CA ILE A 109 0.54 13.93 7.41
C ILE A 109 -0.66 13.34 8.14
N LEU A 110 -0.45 12.73 9.32
CA LEU A 110 -1.56 12.21 10.14
C LEU A 110 -2.54 13.34 10.47
N LYS A 111 -2.06 14.44 11.08
CA LYS A 111 -2.91 15.58 11.46
C LYS A 111 -3.71 16.11 10.27
N THR A 112 -3.05 16.31 9.14
CA THR A 112 -3.66 16.81 7.90
C THR A 112 -4.77 15.88 7.41
N THR A 113 -4.53 14.56 7.41
CA THR A 113 -5.51 13.55 7.00
C THR A 113 -6.73 13.53 7.92
N LEU A 114 -6.53 13.54 9.23
CA LEU A 114 -7.62 13.52 10.20
C LEU A 114 -8.51 14.79 10.05
N GLN A 115 -7.90 15.94 9.80
CA GLN A 115 -8.64 17.19 9.54
C GLN A 115 -9.46 17.13 8.24
N VAL A 116 -8.94 16.46 7.21
CA VAL A 116 -9.67 16.20 5.97
C VAL A 116 -10.89 15.32 6.25
N LEU A 117 -10.72 14.17 6.90
CA LEU A 117 -11.83 13.26 7.22
C LEU A 117 -12.88 13.89 8.14
N LEU A 118 -12.50 14.83 8.99
CA LEU A 118 -13.46 15.58 9.81
C LEU A 118 -14.42 16.44 9.00
N ARG A 119 -14.00 16.91 7.82
CA ARG A 119 -14.80 17.76 6.92
C ARG A 119 -15.61 16.95 5.93
N ASP A 120 -15.28 15.68 5.76
CA ASP A 120 -15.95 14.78 4.81
C ASP A 120 -17.38 14.46 5.26
N GLU A 121 -18.35 14.57 4.36
CA GLU A 121 -19.76 14.27 4.58
C GLU A 121 -20.02 12.76 4.74
N ASN A 122 -19.20 11.92 4.11
CA ASN A 122 -19.32 10.46 4.14
C ASN A 122 -18.86 9.84 5.48
N VAL A 123 -18.18 10.61 6.32
CA VAL A 123 -17.72 10.17 7.64
C VAL A 123 -18.81 10.45 8.68
N SER A 124 -19.20 9.38 9.39
CA SER A 124 -20.27 9.42 10.38
C SER A 124 -19.92 10.35 11.56
N ALA A 125 -20.96 10.87 12.22
CA ALA A 125 -20.78 11.74 13.38
C ALA A 125 -20.02 11.06 14.52
N ALA A 126 -20.23 9.75 14.72
CA ALA A 126 -19.53 8.95 15.72
C ALA A 126 -18.01 8.92 15.43
N ARG A 127 -17.61 8.65 14.18
CA ARG A 127 -16.19 8.67 13.79
C ARG A 127 -15.58 10.05 13.87
N LYS A 128 -16.32 11.11 13.50
CA LYS A 128 -15.86 12.49 13.69
C LYS A 128 -15.54 12.81 15.15
N VAL A 129 -16.31 12.28 16.11
CA VAL A 129 -16.01 12.45 17.55
C VAL A 129 -14.70 11.74 17.92
N GLU A 130 -14.46 10.53 17.41
CA GLU A 130 -13.21 9.80 17.67
C GLU A 130 -11.99 10.51 17.07
N LEU A 131 -12.10 10.99 15.82
CA LEU A 131 -11.06 11.77 15.16
C LEU A 131 -10.73 13.06 15.93
N LYS A 132 -11.76 13.78 16.43
CA LYS A 132 -11.55 14.97 17.27
C LYS A 132 -10.77 14.65 18.54
N LYS A 133 -11.05 13.52 19.21
CA LYS A 133 -10.35 13.12 20.43
C LYS A 133 -8.85 12.94 20.20
N VAL A 134 -8.44 12.28 19.11
CA VAL A 134 -7.01 12.08 18.82
C VAL A 134 -6.33 13.36 18.34
N LEU A 135 -7.06 14.23 17.62
CA LEU A 135 -6.52 15.51 17.12
C LEU A 135 -6.14 16.49 18.23
N LEU A 136 -6.77 16.40 19.40
CA LEU A 136 -6.41 17.22 20.57
C LEU A 136 -4.95 17.03 21.00
N PHE A 137 -4.38 15.85 20.76
CA PHE A 137 -3.00 15.52 21.12
C PHE A 137 -2.00 15.82 19.99
N LEU A 138 -2.45 16.39 18.88
CA LEU A 138 -1.62 16.81 17.75
C LEU A 138 -1.62 18.34 17.61
N ASP A 139 -1.91 19.08 18.68
CA ASP A 139 -2.02 20.55 18.66
C ASP A 139 -0.71 21.23 18.25
N THR A 140 0.43 20.75 18.76
CA THR A 140 1.79 21.23 18.47
C THR A 140 2.31 20.87 17.07
N VAL A 141 1.62 19.97 16.37
CA VAL A 141 2.02 19.49 15.04
C VAL A 141 1.44 20.40 13.96
N SER A 142 2.23 20.79 12.96
CA SER A 142 1.78 21.65 11.87
C SER A 142 0.88 20.90 10.88
N VAL A 143 0.06 21.63 10.13
CA VAL A 143 -0.78 21.08 9.06
C VAL A 143 -0.10 21.34 7.71
N LEU A 144 -0.16 20.38 6.81
CA LEU A 144 0.39 20.49 5.46
C LEU A 144 -0.70 20.76 4.43
N LEU A 145 -0.29 21.32 3.30
CA LEU A 145 -1.11 21.28 2.10
C LEU A 145 -0.99 19.87 1.48
N PRO A 146 -2.10 19.13 1.27
CA PRO A 146 -2.05 17.76 0.75
C PRO A 146 -1.28 17.62 -0.58
N SER A 147 -1.35 18.63 -1.44
CA SER A 147 -0.65 18.68 -2.74
C SER A 147 0.86 18.79 -2.63
N GLN A 148 1.37 19.23 -1.48
CA GLN A 148 2.80 19.49 -1.26
C GLN A 148 3.49 18.38 -0.45
N ILE A 149 2.78 17.30 -0.10
CA ILE A 149 3.36 16.22 0.70
C ILE A 149 4.42 15.47 -0.13
N PRO A 150 5.69 15.44 0.30
CA PRO A 150 6.76 14.78 -0.43
C PRO A 150 6.79 13.28 -0.12
N TRP A 151 5.80 12.53 -0.58
CA TRP A 151 5.64 11.10 -0.28
C TRP A 151 6.87 10.22 -0.56
N LYS A 152 7.71 10.61 -1.55
CA LYS A 152 8.94 9.89 -1.92
C LYS A 152 10.07 10.02 -0.88
N GLN A 153 9.97 10.99 0.04
CA GLN A 153 10.96 11.23 1.10
C GLN A 153 10.66 10.45 2.39
N LEU A 154 9.53 9.73 2.45
CA LEU A 154 9.20 8.92 3.61
C LEU A 154 10.09 7.68 3.66
N HIS A 155 10.74 7.49 4.81
CA HIS A 155 11.65 6.36 5.05
C HIS A 155 11.29 5.68 6.37
N TYR A 156 10.91 4.41 6.27
CA TYR A 156 10.53 3.62 7.43
C TYR A 156 11.75 2.89 7.99
N GLN A 157 12.11 3.24 9.22
CA GLN A 157 13.14 2.63 10.05
C GLN A 157 12.50 2.01 11.28
N ARG A 158 13.28 1.25 12.07
CA ARG A 158 12.77 0.57 13.26
C ARG A 158 12.05 1.50 14.24
N SER A 159 12.45 2.77 14.33
CA SER A 159 11.86 3.79 15.21
C SER A 159 10.48 4.31 14.77
N ASN A 160 10.15 4.23 13.48
CA ASN A 160 8.90 4.77 12.92
C ASN A 160 8.14 3.74 12.06
N GLN A 161 8.54 2.46 12.08
CA GLN A 161 7.91 1.40 11.30
C GLN A 161 6.41 1.26 11.57
N ASN A 162 5.97 1.53 12.80
CA ASN A 162 4.55 1.47 13.17
C ASN A 162 3.69 2.52 12.44
N TYR A 163 4.29 3.53 11.81
CA TYR A 163 3.60 4.55 11.01
C TYR A 163 3.31 4.11 9.58
N GLU A 164 3.98 3.07 9.06
CA GLU A 164 3.88 2.68 7.65
C GLU A 164 2.43 2.42 7.22
N MET A 165 1.68 1.65 8.00
CA MET A 165 0.27 1.37 7.71
C MET A 165 -0.59 2.65 7.75
N LEU A 166 -0.39 3.50 8.78
CA LEU A 166 -1.18 4.72 8.94
C LEU A 166 -0.91 5.72 7.81
N LEU A 167 0.36 5.90 7.44
CA LEU A 167 0.72 6.82 6.35
C LEU A 167 0.29 6.31 4.98
N ASN A 168 0.27 4.99 4.76
CA ASN A 168 -0.33 4.45 3.55
C ASN A 168 -1.84 4.73 3.49
N LEU A 169 -2.57 4.60 4.61
CA LEU A 169 -3.99 5.00 4.69
C LEU A 169 -4.17 6.51 4.50
N CYS A 170 -3.31 7.34 5.09
CA CYS A 170 -3.30 8.78 4.84
C CYS A 170 -3.09 9.12 3.38
N TYR A 171 -2.22 8.38 2.70
CA TYR A 171 -2.05 8.55 1.26
C TYR A 171 -3.35 8.27 0.52
N PHE A 172 -4.01 7.14 0.81
CA PHE A 172 -5.27 6.77 0.16
C PHE A 172 -6.31 7.90 0.30
N VAL A 173 -6.50 8.41 1.52
CA VAL A 173 -7.44 9.50 1.81
C VAL A 173 -7.04 10.81 1.10
N LEU A 174 -5.77 11.21 1.16
CA LEU A 174 -5.32 12.52 0.67
C LEU A 174 -5.09 12.57 -0.84
N HIS A 175 -4.73 11.47 -1.48
CA HIS A 175 -4.41 11.44 -2.91
C HIS A 175 -5.68 11.41 -3.78
N ASP A 176 -6.74 10.77 -3.31
CA ASP A 176 -8.06 10.79 -3.97
C ASP A 176 -8.68 12.20 -4.01
N MET A 177 -8.33 13.04 -3.03
CA MET A 177 -8.77 14.44 -2.95
C MET A 177 -8.05 15.39 -3.91
N LEU A 178 -6.91 14.99 -4.48
CA LEU A 178 -6.12 15.84 -5.39
C LEU A 178 -6.61 15.79 -6.84
N GLN A 179 -7.45 14.80 -7.19
CA GLN A 179 -8.06 14.73 -8.53
C GLN A 179 -9.30 15.64 -8.67
N THR A 180 -9.73 16.31 -7.59
CA THR A 180 -10.99 17.06 -7.53
C THR A 180 -10.83 18.58 -7.39
N THR A 181 -9.63 19.13 -7.59
CA THR A 181 -9.41 20.59 -7.46
C THR A 181 -9.83 21.35 -8.71
N GLU A 182 -11.13 21.67 -8.82
CA GLU A 182 -11.56 22.90 -9.49
C GLU A 182 -12.37 23.87 -8.62
N ASN A 183 -13.11 23.46 -7.56
CA ASN A 183 -14.03 24.41 -6.89
C ASN A 183 -14.21 24.31 -5.36
N GLY A 184 -13.21 23.85 -4.60
CA GLY A 184 -13.17 24.07 -3.14
C GLY A 184 -14.21 23.33 -2.27
N SER A 185 -15.10 22.54 -2.87
CA SER A 185 -15.90 21.53 -2.16
C SER A 185 -15.19 20.18 -2.22
N TYR A 186 -14.71 19.72 -1.07
CA TYR A 186 -14.11 18.40 -0.93
C TYR A 186 -15.18 17.32 -1.11
N LYS A 187 -15.30 16.75 -2.31
CA LYS A 187 -16.03 15.50 -2.54
C LYS A 187 -15.04 14.49 -3.09
N MET A 188 -14.75 13.43 -2.33
CA MET A 188 -13.85 12.37 -2.76
C MET A 188 -14.45 11.63 -3.96
N THR A 189 -13.70 11.54 -5.07
CA THR A 189 -13.88 10.49 -6.06
C THR A 189 -12.93 9.34 -5.75
N ALA A 190 -13.45 8.12 -5.79
CA ALA A 190 -12.79 6.89 -5.36
C ALA A 190 -11.42 6.59 -5.99
N PHE A 191 -10.50 6.10 -5.15
CA PHE A 191 -9.17 5.47 -5.35
C PHE A 191 -8.43 5.67 -6.67
N SER A 192 -7.15 6.05 -6.58
CA SER A 192 -6.19 5.80 -7.65
C SER A 192 -5.98 4.30 -7.88
N ASP A 193 -6.29 3.82 -9.09
CA ASP A 193 -6.22 2.40 -9.47
C ASP A 193 -4.83 1.79 -9.21
N GLU A 194 -3.76 2.59 -9.28
CA GLU A 194 -2.37 2.14 -9.05
C GLU A 194 -2.13 1.62 -7.62
N ARG A 195 -2.69 2.27 -6.59
CA ARG A 195 -2.46 1.81 -5.21
C ARG A 195 -3.39 0.70 -4.79
N MET A 196 -4.59 0.67 -5.33
CA MET A 196 -5.46 -0.50 -5.20
C MET A 196 -4.85 -1.72 -5.87
N ALA A 197 -4.17 -1.55 -7.01
CA ALA A 197 -3.38 -2.62 -7.61
C ALA A 197 -2.29 -3.14 -6.67
N LYS A 198 -1.50 -2.25 -6.04
CA LYS A 198 -0.47 -2.64 -5.06
C LYS A 198 -1.04 -3.30 -3.81
N LEU A 199 -2.19 -2.80 -3.31
CA LEU A 199 -2.88 -3.41 -2.19
C LEU A 199 -3.35 -4.83 -2.55
N TYR A 200 -3.91 -5.00 -3.74
CA TYR A 200 -4.42 -6.26 -4.24
C TYR A 200 -3.29 -7.29 -4.46
N GLU A 201 -2.18 -6.88 -5.09
CA GLU A 201 -0.95 -7.66 -5.20
C GLU A 201 -0.46 -8.13 -3.83
N ARG A 202 -0.27 -7.19 -2.90
CA ARG A 202 0.23 -7.49 -1.55
C ARG A 202 -0.74 -8.37 -0.78
N PHE A 203 -2.05 -8.16 -0.94
CA PHE A 203 -3.08 -9.03 -0.37
C PHE A 203 -2.90 -10.48 -0.82
N ILE A 204 -2.81 -10.73 -2.13
CA ILE A 204 -2.66 -12.09 -2.67
C ILE A 204 -1.36 -12.73 -2.15
N LEU A 205 -0.26 -11.97 -2.15
CA LEU A 205 1.03 -12.45 -1.64
C LEU A 205 0.96 -12.85 -0.17
N GLU A 206 0.44 -11.97 0.69
CA GLU A 206 0.34 -12.23 2.13
C GLU A 206 -0.71 -13.31 2.45
N TYR A 207 -1.76 -13.45 1.62
CA TYR A 207 -2.73 -14.54 1.74
C TYR A 207 -2.04 -15.89 1.57
N TYR A 208 -1.32 -16.11 0.46
CA TYR A 208 -0.60 -17.37 0.24
C TYR A 208 0.45 -17.61 1.32
N ARG A 209 1.16 -16.56 1.77
CA ARG A 209 2.17 -16.70 2.81
C ARG A 209 1.57 -17.17 4.13
N LYS A 210 0.37 -16.69 4.47
CA LYS A 210 -0.30 -17.02 5.72
C LYS A 210 -0.95 -18.41 5.71
N HIS A 211 -1.62 -18.77 4.62
CA HIS A 211 -2.49 -19.96 4.58
C HIS A 211 -1.90 -21.16 3.84
N HIS A 212 -0.88 -20.96 2.98
CA HIS A 212 -0.26 -22.04 2.22
C HIS A 212 1.17 -22.29 2.69
N THR A 213 1.32 -22.60 3.98
CA THR A 213 2.63 -22.80 4.63
C THR A 213 3.42 -24.01 4.11
N TYR A 214 2.75 -24.93 3.39
CA TYR A 214 3.39 -26.06 2.70
C TYR A 214 4.21 -25.63 1.47
N LEU A 215 4.00 -24.41 0.95
CA LEU A 215 4.78 -23.88 -0.16
C LEU A 215 6.22 -23.60 0.29
N THR A 216 7.18 -24.09 -0.49
CA THR A 216 8.61 -23.91 -0.23
C THR A 216 9.02 -22.44 -0.35
N GLU A 217 8.41 -21.70 -1.26
CA GLU A 217 8.66 -20.26 -1.41
C GLU A 217 7.35 -19.50 -1.68
N VAL A 218 7.18 -18.36 -0.99
CA VAL A 218 6.10 -17.38 -1.22
C VAL A 218 6.65 -15.95 -1.11
N LYS A 219 6.96 -15.35 -2.26
CA LYS A 219 7.65 -14.05 -2.33
C LYS A 219 7.33 -13.31 -3.63
N ALA A 220 7.64 -12.01 -3.67
CA ALA A 220 7.92 -11.35 -4.94
C ALA A 220 9.35 -11.75 -5.37
N ALA A 221 9.55 -12.16 -6.62
CA ALA A 221 10.83 -12.68 -7.09
C ALA A 221 11.29 -11.96 -8.36
N GLN A 222 12.61 -11.81 -8.50
CA GLN A 222 13.20 -11.37 -9.75
C GLN A 222 13.52 -12.61 -10.60
N VAL A 223 12.83 -12.76 -11.73
CA VAL A 223 13.15 -13.77 -12.74
C VAL A 223 14.39 -13.29 -13.50
N LYS A 224 15.38 -14.17 -13.64
CA LYS A 224 16.59 -13.86 -14.41
C LYS A 224 16.31 -14.04 -15.90
N TRP A 225 16.93 -13.21 -16.73
CA TRP A 225 16.94 -13.44 -18.17
C TRP A 225 17.68 -14.75 -18.48
N ASP A 226 17.08 -15.58 -19.31
CA ASP A 226 17.70 -16.78 -19.86
C ASP A 226 18.64 -16.37 -21.01
N LEU A 227 19.87 -16.02 -20.62
CA LEU A 227 20.90 -15.51 -21.51
C LEU A 227 21.75 -16.65 -22.06
N VAL A 228 21.93 -16.68 -23.37
CA VAL A 228 22.74 -17.69 -24.06
C VAL A 228 24.00 -17.04 -24.62
N GLY A 229 25.16 -17.59 -24.24
CA GLY A 229 26.48 -17.10 -24.66
C GLY A 229 27.11 -16.11 -23.68
N GLU A 230 28.23 -15.53 -24.10
CA GLU A 230 28.95 -14.54 -23.30
C GLU A 230 28.43 -13.13 -23.57
N HIS A 231 28.18 -12.39 -22.50
CA HIS A 231 27.72 -11.00 -22.55
C HIS A 231 28.58 -10.12 -21.65
N ASP A 232 28.82 -8.88 -22.09
CA ASP A 232 29.45 -7.87 -21.24
C ASP A 232 28.54 -7.55 -20.04
N ALA A 233 29.07 -7.76 -18.83
CA ALA A 233 28.37 -7.46 -17.58
C ALA A 233 27.92 -5.98 -17.51
N ALA A 234 28.68 -5.07 -18.12
CA ALA A 234 28.32 -3.65 -18.18
C ALA A 234 27.11 -3.37 -19.09
N MET A 235 26.75 -4.29 -19.98
CA MET A 235 25.57 -4.18 -20.85
C MET A 235 24.32 -4.81 -20.22
N LEU A 236 24.49 -5.79 -19.32
CA LEU A 236 23.36 -6.45 -18.64
C LEU A 236 22.49 -5.49 -17.81
N ARG A 237 23.04 -4.36 -17.35
CA ARG A 237 22.27 -3.32 -16.62
C ARG A 237 21.18 -2.65 -17.44
N PHE A 238 21.22 -2.75 -18.77
CA PHE A 238 20.20 -2.20 -19.66
C PHE A 238 19.02 -3.15 -19.85
N LEU A 239 19.13 -4.40 -19.41
CA LEU A 239 18.00 -5.33 -19.40
C LEU A 239 17.03 -4.91 -18.28
N PRO A 240 15.72 -4.82 -18.57
CA PRO A 240 14.75 -4.50 -17.54
C PRO A 240 14.68 -5.64 -16.52
N ALA A 241 14.55 -5.28 -15.24
CA ALA A 241 14.33 -6.25 -14.19
C ALA A 241 12.94 -6.89 -14.34
N MET A 242 12.90 -8.22 -14.45
CA MET A 242 11.66 -8.98 -14.46
C MET A 242 11.22 -9.27 -13.02
N GLN A 243 10.48 -8.35 -12.42
CA GLN A 243 9.96 -8.48 -11.07
C GLN A 243 8.54 -9.07 -11.14
N THR A 244 8.32 -10.21 -10.49
CA THR A 244 7.00 -10.81 -10.36
C THR A 244 6.28 -10.27 -9.13
N ASP A 245 4.97 -10.13 -9.24
CA ASP A 245 4.08 -9.78 -8.14
C ASP A 245 4.06 -10.90 -7.07
N ILE A 246 3.74 -12.13 -7.49
CA ILE A 246 3.74 -13.31 -6.60
C ILE A 246 4.42 -14.49 -7.29
N PHE A 247 5.39 -15.07 -6.58
CA PHE A 247 6.09 -16.29 -6.94
C PHE A 247 5.82 -17.35 -5.88
N LEU A 248 5.19 -18.44 -6.30
CA LEU A 248 4.86 -19.59 -5.46
C LEU A 248 5.65 -20.80 -5.94
N ARG A 249 6.34 -21.49 -5.02
CA ARG A 249 7.03 -22.76 -5.31
C ARG A 249 6.57 -23.86 -4.39
N PHE A 250 6.34 -25.04 -4.96
CA PHE A 250 6.23 -26.29 -4.22
C PHE A 250 7.09 -27.35 -4.90
N HIS A 251 8.20 -27.72 -4.26
CA HIS A 251 9.22 -28.58 -4.87
C HIS A 251 9.67 -28.01 -6.24
N GLU A 252 9.57 -28.79 -7.31
CA GLU A 252 9.93 -28.38 -8.67
C GLU A 252 8.85 -27.55 -9.38
N LYS A 253 7.61 -27.52 -8.85
CA LYS A 253 6.50 -26.78 -9.47
C LYS A 253 6.53 -25.32 -9.06
N ILE A 254 6.42 -24.43 -10.04
CA ILE A 254 6.41 -22.99 -9.85
C ILE A 254 5.13 -22.41 -10.46
N LEU A 255 4.48 -21.51 -9.74
CA LEU A 255 3.39 -20.69 -10.23
C LEU A 255 3.76 -19.22 -10.05
N ILE A 256 3.84 -18.50 -11.16
CA ILE A 256 4.01 -17.06 -11.20
C ILE A 256 2.62 -16.44 -11.36
N LEU A 257 2.23 -15.58 -10.42
CA LEU A 257 1.00 -14.80 -10.52
C LEU A 257 1.35 -13.35 -10.80
N ASP A 258 0.57 -12.74 -11.68
CA ASP A 258 0.61 -11.31 -11.99
C ASP A 258 -0.78 -10.74 -11.72
N ALA A 259 -0.88 -9.86 -10.73
CA ALA A 259 -2.13 -9.41 -10.13
C ALA A 259 -2.55 -8.10 -10.77
N LYS A 260 -3.74 -8.07 -11.37
CA LYS A 260 -4.21 -6.93 -12.15
C LYS A 260 -5.51 -6.38 -11.58
N TYR A 261 -5.46 -5.10 -11.19
CA TYR A 261 -6.62 -4.34 -10.74
C TYR A 261 -6.97 -3.30 -11.81
N TYR A 262 -7.96 -3.62 -12.64
CA TYR A 262 -8.49 -2.72 -13.68
C TYR A 262 -9.98 -2.55 -13.50
N SER A 263 -10.51 -1.42 -13.97
CA SER A 263 -11.95 -1.25 -14.19
C SER A 263 -12.49 -2.17 -15.30
N GLN A 264 -11.65 -2.58 -16.26
CA GLN A 264 -11.98 -3.52 -17.34
C GLN A 264 -10.96 -4.65 -17.47
N THR A 265 -11.38 -5.91 -17.33
CA THR A 265 -10.48 -7.08 -17.35
C THR A 265 -10.21 -7.61 -18.76
N LEU A 266 -11.07 -7.26 -19.72
CA LEU A 266 -10.97 -7.63 -21.13
C LEU A 266 -10.77 -6.40 -22.02
N GLN A 267 -9.99 -6.57 -23.09
CA GLN A 267 -9.84 -5.58 -24.15
C GLN A 267 -10.80 -5.94 -25.30
N GLN A 268 -11.52 -4.95 -25.83
CA GLN A 268 -12.28 -5.12 -27.07
C GLN A 268 -11.47 -4.65 -28.28
N GLN A 269 -11.26 -5.55 -29.24
CA GLN A 269 -10.71 -5.20 -30.55
C GLN A 269 -11.52 -5.93 -31.62
N PHE A 270 -12.05 -5.19 -32.61
CA PHE A 270 -12.87 -5.74 -33.70
C PHE A 270 -14.00 -6.69 -33.24
N HIS A 271 -14.77 -6.29 -32.22
CA HIS A 271 -15.88 -7.07 -31.65
C HIS A 271 -15.51 -8.43 -31.02
N LYS A 272 -14.22 -8.67 -30.74
CA LYS A 272 -13.75 -9.81 -29.93
C LYS A 272 -13.20 -9.32 -28.61
N GLU A 273 -13.55 -10.02 -27.55
CA GLU A 273 -13.01 -9.80 -26.21
C GLU A 273 -11.78 -10.68 -26.01
N THR A 274 -10.64 -10.06 -25.70
CA THR A 274 -9.38 -10.76 -25.45
C THR A 274 -8.75 -10.30 -24.15
N LEU A 275 -7.85 -11.11 -23.60
CA LEU A 275 -6.97 -10.67 -22.52
C LEU A 275 -6.14 -9.47 -22.98
N HIS A 276 -5.79 -8.60 -22.03
CA HIS A 276 -4.84 -7.51 -22.25
C HIS A 276 -3.49 -8.10 -22.69
N SER A 277 -3.13 -7.84 -23.95
CA SER A 277 -1.96 -8.46 -24.58
C SER A 277 -0.66 -8.15 -23.84
N ALA A 278 -0.49 -6.93 -23.33
CA ALA A 278 0.67 -6.53 -22.54
C ALA A 278 0.87 -7.42 -21.31
N ASN A 279 -0.20 -7.76 -20.59
CA ASN A 279 -0.12 -8.60 -19.39
C ASN A 279 0.19 -10.05 -19.76
N LEU A 280 -0.45 -10.55 -20.83
CA LEU A 280 -0.18 -11.90 -21.33
C LEU A 280 1.29 -12.05 -21.78
N TYR A 281 1.84 -11.05 -22.46
CA TYR A 281 3.24 -11.06 -22.87
C TYR A 281 4.18 -10.97 -21.67
N GLN A 282 3.88 -10.10 -20.69
CA GLN A 282 4.66 -9.99 -19.47
C GLN A 282 4.76 -11.34 -18.74
N ILE A 283 3.62 -11.99 -18.47
CA ILE A 283 3.62 -13.26 -17.76
C ILE A 283 4.23 -14.39 -18.59
N TYR A 284 4.03 -14.38 -19.90
CA TYR A 284 4.67 -15.33 -20.81
C TYR A 284 6.19 -15.21 -20.75
N THR A 285 6.73 -13.98 -20.78
CA THR A 285 8.17 -13.73 -20.65
C THR A 285 8.69 -14.25 -19.31
N TYR A 286 7.99 -14.00 -18.20
CA TYR A 286 8.39 -14.51 -16.88
C TYR A 286 8.45 -16.04 -16.84
N VAL A 287 7.41 -16.70 -17.34
CA VAL A 287 7.34 -18.17 -17.35
C VAL A 287 8.45 -18.76 -18.21
N LYS A 288 8.69 -18.24 -19.40
CA LYS A 288 9.72 -18.80 -20.31
C LYS A 288 11.14 -18.62 -19.80
N ASN A 289 11.45 -17.47 -19.21
CA ASN A 289 12.78 -17.25 -18.63
C ASN A 289 12.98 -18.07 -17.33
N GLN A 290 11.90 -18.30 -16.57
CA GLN A 290 11.97 -19.14 -15.37
C GLN A 290 12.04 -20.64 -15.71
N ASP A 291 11.45 -21.08 -16.82
CA ASP A 291 11.51 -22.45 -17.34
C ASP A 291 12.53 -22.61 -18.48
N ALA A 292 13.75 -22.08 -18.27
CA ALA A 292 14.84 -22.14 -19.25
C ALA A 292 15.17 -23.58 -19.69
N ALA A 293 14.98 -24.57 -18.81
CA ALA A 293 15.18 -25.99 -19.11
C ALA A 293 13.97 -26.67 -19.79
N HIS A 294 12.90 -25.93 -20.10
CA HIS A 294 11.69 -26.42 -20.77
C HIS A 294 11.07 -27.64 -20.09
N THR A 295 11.03 -27.62 -18.75
CA THR A 295 10.52 -28.73 -17.94
C THR A 295 9.00 -28.82 -17.96
N GLY A 296 8.31 -27.71 -18.27
CA GLY A 296 6.86 -27.58 -18.13
C GLY A 296 6.38 -27.39 -16.69
N ASN A 297 7.29 -27.36 -15.71
CA ASN A 297 6.94 -27.23 -14.29
C ASN A 297 6.64 -25.80 -13.84
N VAL A 298 6.89 -24.81 -14.71
CA VAL A 298 6.55 -23.41 -14.46
C VAL A 298 5.23 -23.07 -15.13
N SER A 299 4.33 -22.48 -14.37
CA SER A 299 3.04 -21.98 -14.85
C SER A 299 2.89 -20.48 -14.57
N GLY A 300 2.07 -19.81 -15.37
CA GLY A 300 1.77 -18.39 -15.22
C GLY A 300 0.26 -18.17 -15.12
N LEU A 301 -0.18 -17.33 -14.19
CA LEU A 301 -1.58 -16.93 -14.11
C LEU A 301 -1.76 -15.43 -13.89
N LEU A 302 -2.51 -14.80 -14.78
CA LEU A 302 -3.04 -13.46 -14.58
C LEU A 302 -4.20 -13.54 -13.59
N VAL A 303 -4.17 -12.76 -12.53
CA VAL A 303 -5.22 -12.75 -11.50
C VAL A 303 -5.90 -11.39 -11.51
N TYR A 304 -7.05 -11.30 -12.18
CA TYR A 304 -7.80 -10.05 -12.33
C TYR A 304 -8.77 -9.83 -11.18
N ALA A 305 -8.82 -8.62 -10.63
CA ALA A 305 -9.91 -8.23 -9.72
C ALA A 305 -11.18 -7.95 -10.52
N LYS A 306 -12.28 -8.66 -10.22
CA LYS A 306 -13.60 -8.37 -10.77
C LYS A 306 -14.27 -7.27 -9.95
N THR A 307 -14.88 -6.32 -10.63
CA THR A 307 -15.76 -5.32 -10.00
C THR A 307 -17.18 -5.35 -10.55
N GLN A 308 -17.41 -5.20 -11.87
CA GLN A 308 -18.79 -5.16 -12.39
C GLN A 308 -19.00 -5.92 -13.71
N GLU A 309 -17.97 -6.54 -14.27
CA GLU A 309 -18.08 -7.18 -15.59
C GLU A 309 -18.87 -8.49 -15.57
N ALA A 310 -19.73 -8.71 -16.57
CA ALA A 310 -20.52 -9.93 -16.70
C ALA A 310 -19.69 -11.12 -17.17
N ILE A 311 -18.65 -10.87 -17.99
CA ILE A 311 -17.77 -11.88 -18.57
C ILE A 311 -16.41 -11.76 -17.90
N THR A 312 -15.86 -12.89 -17.45
CA THR A 312 -14.57 -12.94 -16.75
C THR A 312 -13.67 -13.98 -17.37
N PRO A 313 -12.40 -13.66 -17.69
CA PRO A 313 -11.49 -14.62 -18.28
C PRO A 313 -11.05 -15.66 -17.24
N ASN A 314 -11.75 -16.79 -17.25
CA ASN A 314 -11.36 -17.99 -16.52
C ASN A 314 -10.87 -19.04 -17.52
N CYS A 315 -9.63 -18.87 -18.00
CA CYS A 315 -9.06 -19.67 -19.07
C CYS A 315 -7.63 -20.11 -18.74
N LEU A 316 -7.23 -21.24 -19.31
CA LEU A 316 -5.88 -21.77 -19.19
C LEU A 316 -5.48 -22.35 -20.54
N PHE A 317 -4.27 -22.03 -20.99
CA PHE A 317 -3.73 -22.45 -22.26
C PHE A 317 -2.39 -23.16 -22.03
N ASN A 318 -2.11 -24.18 -22.83
CA ASN A 318 -0.77 -24.78 -22.89
C ASN A 318 0.05 -24.05 -23.95
N LEU A 319 0.96 -23.17 -23.52
CA LEU A 319 1.79 -22.35 -24.39
C LEU A 319 3.24 -22.88 -24.35
N GLY A 320 3.58 -23.73 -25.32
CA GLY A 320 4.92 -24.31 -25.44
C GLY A 320 5.34 -25.12 -24.21
N GLY A 321 4.43 -25.95 -23.66
CA GLY A 321 4.69 -26.83 -22.53
C GLY A 321 4.29 -26.27 -21.16
N ASN A 322 4.09 -24.94 -21.06
CA ASN A 322 3.73 -24.28 -19.81
C ASN A 322 2.23 -23.95 -19.76
N GLN A 323 1.62 -24.09 -18.60
CA GLN A 323 0.24 -23.66 -18.38
C GLN A 323 0.22 -22.15 -18.10
N ILE A 324 -0.38 -21.37 -19.01
CA ILE A 324 -0.50 -19.92 -18.90
C ILE A 324 -1.94 -19.51 -19.13
N GLY A 325 -2.49 -18.66 -18.27
CA GLY A 325 -3.89 -18.28 -18.37
C GLY A 325 -4.27 -17.09 -17.51
N ALA A 326 -5.58 -16.97 -17.29
CA ALA A 326 -6.17 -15.94 -16.45
C ALA A 326 -7.24 -16.53 -15.54
N ARG A 327 -7.34 -15.98 -14.34
CA ARG A 327 -8.42 -16.16 -13.39
C ARG A 327 -8.91 -14.80 -12.93
N THR A 328 -10.16 -14.79 -12.48
CA THR A 328 -10.76 -13.61 -11.90
C THR A 328 -11.11 -13.86 -10.44
N LEU A 329 -10.74 -12.93 -9.55
CA LEU A 329 -11.19 -12.88 -8.16
C LEU A 329 -12.35 -11.88 -8.03
N ASP A 330 -13.52 -12.37 -7.66
CA ASP A 330 -14.71 -11.51 -7.52
C ASP A 330 -14.74 -10.82 -6.15
N LEU A 331 -14.40 -9.53 -6.13
CA LEU A 331 -14.33 -8.74 -4.90
C LEU A 331 -15.71 -8.27 -4.40
N ASN A 332 -16.81 -8.60 -5.09
CA ASN A 332 -18.20 -8.37 -4.64
C ASN A 332 -18.83 -9.56 -3.93
N GLN A 333 -18.04 -10.56 -3.59
CA GLN A 333 -18.53 -11.75 -2.93
C GLN A 333 -18.20 -11.72 -1.44
N ASP A 334 -18.83 -12.62 -0.67
CA ASP A 334 -18.42 -12.85 0.72
C ASP A 334 -16.93 -13.20 0.72
N PHE A 335 -16.16 -12.67 1.68
CA PHE A 335 -14.71 -12.87 1.71
C PHE A 335 -14.32 -14.35 1.69
N ARG A 336 -15.15 -15.26 2.24
CA ARG A 336 -14.93 -16.71 2.18
C ARG A 336 -14.96 -17.27 0.75
N GLN A 337 -15.71 -16.65 -0.16
CA GLN A 337 -15.72 -17.05 -1.57
C GLN A 337 -14.44 -16.57 -2.28
N ILE A 338 -13.91 -15.40 -1.89
CA ILE A 338 -12.63 -14.90 -2.40
C ILE A 338 -11.48 -15.82 -1.96
N THR A 339 -11.45 -16.21 -0.68
CA THR A 339 -10.44 -17.16 -0.17
C THR A 339 -10.57 -18.51 -0.85
N ALA A 340 -11.79 -19.03 -1.04
CA ALA A 340 -11.99 -20.29 -1.77
C ALA A 340 -11.51 -20.23 -3.23
N GLN A 341 -11.61 -19.07 -3.90
CA GLN A 341 -11.08 -18.88 -5.26
C GLN A 341 -9.54 -18.94 -5.26
N LEU A 342 -8.88 -18.31 -4.28
CA LEU A 342 -7.42 -18.37 -4.10
C LEU A 342 -6.95 -19.80 -3.77
N ASP A 343 -7.64 -20.48 -2.85
CA ASP A 343 -7.36 -21.87 -2.50
C ASP A 343 -7.51 -22.79 -3.73
N GLY A 344 -8.53 -22.53 -4.54
CA GLY A 344 -8.76 -23.25 -5.80
C GLY A 344 -7.63 -23.09 -6.82
N ILE A 345 -7.01 -21.91 -6.89
CA ILE A 345 -5.82 -21.68 -7.72
C ILE A 345 -4.66 -22.54 -7.21
N ALA A 346 -4.33 -22.46 -5.91
CA ALA A 346 -3.25 -23.28 -5.36
C ALA A 346 -3.52 -24.78 -5.54
N GLN A 347 -4.75 -25.24 -5.32
CA GLN A 347 -5.14 -26.62 -5.51
C GLN A 347 -4.97 -27.08 -6.96
N GLN A 348 -5.30 -26.23 -7.93
CA GLN A 348 -5.18 -26.55 -9.36
C GLN A 348 -3.74 -26.80 -9.78
N PHE A 349 -2.78 -25.99 -9.29
CA PHE A 349 -1.38 -26.06 -9.72
C PHE A 349 -0.50 -26.97 -8.84
N PHE A 350 -0.80 -27.06 -7.54
CA PHE A 350 0.02 -27.80 -6.57
C PHE A 350 -0.64 -29.07 -6.02
N GLY A 351 -1.94 -29.29 -6.28
CA GLY A 351 -2.72 -30.39 -5.72
C GLY A 351 -3.35 -30.04 -4.36
N LYS A 352 -4.15 -30.95 -3.81
CA LYS A 352 -4.77 -30.78 -2.49
C LYS A 352 -3.72 -30.99 -1.40
N HIS A 353 -3.56 -30.00 -0.54
CA HIS A 353 -2.76 -30.06 0.69
C HIS A 353 -3.62 -29.58 1.86
N PRO A 354 -3.44 -30.14 3.06
CA PRO A 354 -4.11 -29.61 4.24
C PRO A 354 -3.69 -28.14 4.47
N LEU A 355 -4.69 -27.27 4.65
CA LEU A 355 -4.51 -25.86 5.05
C LEU A 355 -4.03 -25.79 6.51
#